data_AF-A0A229R8K1-F1
#
_entry.id   AF-A0A229R8K1-F1
#
_cell.length_a   1.000
_cell.length_b   1.000
_cell.length_c   1.000
_cell.angle_alpha   90.00
_cell.angle_beta   90.00
_cell.angle_gamma   90.00
#
_symmetry.space_group_name_H-M   'P 1'
#
loop_
_entity.id
_entity.type
_entity.pdbx_description
1 polymer ?
#
loop_
_entity_poly.entity_id
_entity_poly.type
_entity_poly.pdbx_seq_one_letter_code
_entity_poly.pdbx_strand_id
1 'polypeptide(L)'
;ESPESCGFASEADRNGFRDYVKSMNGDWITESDLNDNYAPIDEVKKSYKAAHEKYDANQAAGRQGDRDALNKDAAKTQEIAGRATETDPGCANSNDIMVPGLSGFKVYEIFHPIYVRALSLAGGGAAVALTELQRLYHEQDNIPFNLFKASADELTAVGTAIAGSAQDVSGKLGNSLGTWEGAAADQARAYQKAYSDKTGQVAEAFKAAGDGLLRTNASVGKFCREKVEWLQKWYTDKVGDATAQDIERIIRIADGSCSQNDIIHCIKFLSIDAKNAFNDDWGDIDQSTIDEVLKPQAVAWLKDVFLAWFGKHIENFQLVCKNTRDAINGAWRAFNESVGKVVENPFADLGKTPETGGEKPVEKGGGGKDTGGGGPSSGGGGPSSGGGGQKP
;
A
#
# COMPACT_ATOMS: atom_id res chain seq x y z
N GLU A 1 7.44 -54.76 -21.48
CA GLU A 1 7.08 -53.82 -22.56
C GLU A 1 8.30 -53.00 -22.96
N SER A 2 8.44 -52.62 -24.23
CA SER A 2 9.54 -51.75 -24.66
C SER A 2 9.25 -50.30 -24.25
N PRO A 3 10.25 -49.44 -23.97
CA PRO A 3 10.02 -48.05 -23.62
C PRO A 3 9.13 -47.31 -24.63
N GLU A 4 9.28 -47.61 -25.92
CA GLU A 4 8.50 -46.99 -27.00
C GLU A 4 7.03 -47.42 -26.94
N SER A 5 6.75 -48.67 -26.55
CA SER A 5 5.37 -49.16 -26.37
C SER A 5 4.63 -48.49 -25.20
N CYS A 6 5.37 -47.88 -24.28
CA CYS A 6 4.85 -47.10 -23.15
C CYS A 6 4.97 -45.58 -23.36
N GLY A 7 5.34 -45.13 -24.57
CA GLY A 7 5.43 -43.70 -24.92
C GLY A 7 6.74 -43.00 -24.55
N PHE A 8 7.78 -43.73 -24.15
CA PHE A 8 9.11 -43.17 -23.84
C PHE A 8 10.07 -43.25 -25.03
N ALA A 9 10.93 -42.25 -25.18
CA ALA A 9 11.86 -42.18 -26.32
C ALA A 9 13.04 -43.17 -26.19
N SER A 10 13.34 -43.63 -24.99
CA SER A 10 14.38 -44.64 -24.70
C SER A 10 14.22 -45.23 -23.30
N GLU A 11 14.96 -46.30 -23.00
CA GLU A 11 15.02 -46.88 -21.64
C GLU A 11 15.53 -45.85 -20.61
N ALA A 12 16.47 -44.98 -21.01
CA ALA A 12 17.02 -43.93 -20.15
C ALA A 12 15.98 -42.86 -19.81
N ASP A 13 15.12 -42.51 -20.77
CA ASP A 13 14.02 -41.56 -20.59
C ASP A 13 12.95 -42.11 -19.64
N ARG A 14 12.58 -43.38 -19.81
CA ARG A 14 11.68 -44.10 -18.89
C ARG A 14 12.25 -44.16 -17.47
N ASN A 15 13.53 -44.49 -17.34
CA ASN A 15 14.18 -44.59 -16.02
C ASN A 15 14.34 -43.21 -15.37
N GLY A 16 14.64 -42.16 -16.13
CA GLY A 16 14.67 -40.79 -15.64
C GLY A 16 13.32 -40.32 -15.11
N PHE A 17 12.22 -40.65 -15.80
CA PHE A 17 10.86 -40.39 -15.29
C PHE A 17 10.57 -41.17 -14.00
N ARG A 18 10.95 -42.45 -13.91
CA ARG A 18 10.77 -43.25 -12.69
C ARG A 18 11.54 -42.69 -11.50
N ASP A 19 12.78 -42.26 -11.70
CA ASP A 19 13.61 -41.66 -10.67
C ASP A 19 13.04 -40.30 -10.23
N TYR A 20 12.53 -39.51 -11.18
CA TYR A 20 11.83 -38.27 -10.89
C TYR A 20 10.58 -38.50 -10.02
N VAL A 21 9.73 -39.48 -10.37
CA VAL A 21 8.53 -39.84 -9.60
C VAL A 21 8.87 -40.30 -8.17
N LYS A 22 9.94 -41.09 -8.00
CA LYS A 22 10.42 -41.48 -6.66
C LYS A 22 10.93 -40.28 -5.87
N SER A 23 11.67 -39.38 -6.53
CA SER A 23 12.27 -38.21 -5.89
C SER A 23 11.24 -37.21 -5.36
N MET A 24 10.08 -37.10 -6.01
CA MET A 24 9.01 -36.19 -5.58
C MET A 24 8.18 -36.73 -4.42
N ASN A 25 8.18 -38.05 -4.19
CA ASN A 25 7.18 -38.69 -3.34
C ASN A 25 7.71 -39.29 -2.03
N GLY A 26 9.02 -39.48 -1.84
CA GLY A 26 9.59 -39.92 -0.54
C GLY A 26 9.19 -41.35 -0.14
N ASP A 27 10.01 -42.33 -0.51
CA ASP A 27 10.05 -43.72 -0.02
C ASP A 27 8.79 -44.62 -0.06
N TRP A 28 7.63 -44.19 -0.58
CA TRP A 28 6.42 -45.05 -0.64
C TRP A 28 6.02 -45.57 -2.02
N ILE A 29 6.70 -45.15 -3.09
CA ILE A 29 6.61 -45.79 -4.42
C ILE A 29 7.87 -46.64 -4.56
N THR A 30 7.71 -47.96 -4.54
CA THR A 30 8.80 -48.92 -4.65
C THR A 30 9.07 -49.30 -6.11
N GLU A 31 10.20 -49.97 -6.34
CA GLU A 31 10.53 -50.47 -7.68
C GLU A 31 9.53 -51.54 -8.16
N SER A 32 8.85 -52.24 -7.24
CA SER A 32 7.80 -53.21 -7.57
C SER A 32 6.54 -52.52 -8.11
N ASP A 33 6.11 -51.43 -7.47
CA ASP A 33 4.92 -50.66 -7.86
C ASP A 33 5.00 -50.10 -9.29
N LEU A 34 6.23 -49.89 -9.76
CA LEU A 34 6.51 -49.39 -11.11
C LEU A 34 6.76 -50.51 -12.13
N ASN A 35 6.94 -51.77 -11.70
CA ASN A 35 7.25 -52.92 -12.56
C ASN A 35 6.08 -53.89 -12.76
N ASP A 36 5.08 -53.86 -11.88
CA ASP A 36 3.94 -54.78 -11.93
C ASP A 36 2.83 -54.24 -12.83
N ASN A 37 2.74 -54.75 -14.07
CA ASN A 37 1.60 -54.55 -14.98
C ASN A 37 0.35 -55.36 -14.57
N TYR A 38 0.35 -56.02 -13.41
CA TYR A 38 -0.72 -56.93 -12.98
C TYR A 38 -0.91 -56.93 -11.45
N ALA A 39 -1.14 -55.76 -10.87
CA ALA A 39 -1.65 -55.69 -9.50
C ALA A 39 -3.15 -56.07 -9.50
N PRO A 40 -3.62 -56.91 -8.56
CA PRO A 40 -5.05 -57.13 -8.35
C PRO A 40 -5.77 -55.78 -8.18
N ILE A 41 -6.97 -55.64 -8.74
CA ILE A 41 -7.72 -54.37 -8.75
C ILE A 41 -7.88 -53.75 -7.34
N ASP A 42 -7.96 -54.58 -6.32
CA ASP A 42 -8.08 -54.14 -4.92
C ASP A 42 -6.78 -53.53 -4.38
N GLU A 43 -5.62 -54.00 -4.85
CA GLU A 43 -4.31 -53.44 -4.50
C GLU A 43 -4.08 -52.10 -5.20
N VAL A 44 -4.46 -51.98 -6.48
CA VAL A 44 -4.45 -50.70 -7.22
C VAL A 44 -5.38 -49.68 -6.54
N LYS A 45 -6.61 -50.09 -6.17
CA LYS A 45 -7.54 -49.22 -5.44
C LYS A 45 -6.98 -48.79 -4.08
N LYS A 46 -6.33 -49.69 -3.36
CA LYS A 46 -5.71 -49.40 -2.06
C LYS A 46 -4.54 -48.41 -2.20
N SER A 47 -3.64 -48.64 -3.16
CA SER A 47 -2.50 -47.75 -3.42
C SER A 47 -2.95 -46.38 -3.93
N TYR A 48 -3.95 -46.33 -4.82
CA TYR A 48 -4.58 -45.09 -5.26
C TYR A 48 -5.19 -44.31 -4.08
N LYS A 49 -5.97 -44.98 -3.23
CA LYS A 49 -6.55 -44.36 -2.03
C LYS A 49 -5.47 -43.81 -1.10
N ALA A 50 -4.42 -44.58 -0.83
CA ALA A 50 -3.32 -44.13 0.03
C ALA A 50 -2.55 -42.93 -0.55
N ALA A 51 -2.28 -42.94 -1.86
CA ALA A 51 -1.68 -41.81 -2.56
C ALA A 51 -2.54 -40.55 -2.45
N HIS A 52 -3.86 -40.70 -2.60
CA HIS A 52 -4.82 -39.60 -2.49
C HIS A 52 -4.89 -39.03 -1.07
N GLU A 53 -4.99 -39.90 -0.05
CA GLU A 53 -4.98 -39.47 1.36
C GLU A 53 -3.71 -38.70 1.72
N LYS A 54 -2.54 -39.13 1.21
CA LYS A 54 -1.28 -38.41 1.39
C LYS A 54 -1.26 -37.08 0.64
N TYR A 55 -1.75 -37.04 -0.59
CA TYR A 55 -1.86 -35.81 -1.36
C TYR A 55 -2.75 -34.78 -0.64
N ASP A 56 -3.94 -35.18 -0.20
CA ASP A 56 -4.85 -34.32 0.54
C ASP A 56 -4.25 -33.86 1.89
N ALA A 57 -3.55 -34.75 2.60
CA ALA A 57 -2.85 -34.42 3.84
C ALA A 57 -1.72 -33.41 3.61
N ASN A 58 -0.90 -33.58 2.57
CA ASN A 58 0.16 -32.64 2.22
C ASN A 58 -0.40 -31.26 1.87
N GLN A 59 -1.53 -31.23 1.18
CA GLN A 59 -2.18 -30.00 0.77
C GLN A 59 -2.85 -29.29 1.97
N ALA A 60 -3.40 -30.07 2.91
CA ALA A 60 -3.86 -29.54 4.20
C ALA A 60 -2.70 -28.98 5.03
N ALA A 61 -1.56 -29.68 5.09
CA ALA A 61 -0.37 -29.22 5.77
C ALA A 61 0.21 -27.94 5.14
N GLY A 62 0.21 -27.84 3.80
CA GLY A 62 0.60 -26.61 3.09
C GLY A 62 -0.28 -25.41 3.47
N ARG A 63 -1.61 -25.59 3.45
CA ARG A 63 -2.56 -24.55 3.90
C ARG A 63 -2.36 -24.17 5.38
N GLN A 64 -2.04 -25.15 6.23
CA GLN A 64 -1.73 -24.86 7.62
C GLN A 64 -0.43 -24.05 7.74
N GLY A 65 0.61 -24.40 6.98
CA GLY A 65 1.86 -23.64 6.93
C GLY A 65 1.66 -22.20 6.46
N ASP A 66 0.76 -21.98 5.48
CA ASP A 66 0.39 -20.62 5.05
C ASP A 66 -0.32 -19.84 6.16
N ARG A 67 -1.23 -20.47 6.90
CA ARG A 67 -1.87 -19.83 8.08
C ARG A 67 -0.88 -19.53 9.19
N ASP A 68 0.07 -20.43 9.45
CA ASP A 68 1.08 -20.23 10.48
C ASP A 68 2.00 -19.06 10.11
N ALA A 69 2.37 -18.94 8.83
CA ALA A 69 3.09 -17.78 8.31
C ALA A 69 2.27 -16.49 8.45
N LEU A 70 0.99 -16.51 8.06
CA LEU A 70 0.07 -15.38 8.21
C LEU A 70 -0.04 -14.92 9.66
N ASN A 71 -0.24 -15.84 10.60
CA ASN A 71 -0.36 -15.54 12.03
C ASN A 71 0.93 -14.95 12.60
N LYS A 72 2.08 -15.51 12.23
CA LYS A 72 3.40 -15.00 12.62
C LYS A 72 3.62 -13.59 12.10
N ASP A 73 3.29 -13.34 10.84
CA ASP A 73 3.47 -12.04 10.21
C ASP A 73 2.48 -11.00 10.74
N ALA A 74 1.23 -11.40 11.02
CA ALA A 74 0.25 -10.56 11.68
C ALA A 74 0.70 -10.14 13.09
N ALA A 75 1.31 -11.05 13.85
CA ALA A 75 1.90 -10.73 15.15
C ALA A 75 3.03 -9.70 15.02
N LYS A 76 3.88 -9.81 13.98
CA LYS A 76 4.92 -8.81 13.70
C LYS A 76 4.33 -7.44 13.34
N THR A 77 3.28 -7.41 12.53
CA THR A 77 2.55 -6.17 12.22
C THR A 77 1.98 -5.52 13.48
N GLN A 78 1.39 -6.32 14.39
CA GLN A 78 0.89 -5.84 15.68
C GLN A 78 2.00 -5.33 16.60
N GLU A 79 3.16 -5.97 16.62
CA GLU A 79 4.32 -5.53 17.39
C GLU A 79 4.82 -4.15 16.93
N ILE A 80 4.88 -3.93 15.60
CA ILE A 80 5.22 -2.62 15.02
C ILE A 80 4.15 -1.58 15.40
N ALA A 81 2.87 -1.94 15.30
CA ALA A 81 1.78 -1.06 15.70
C ALA A 81 1.85 -0.68 17.20
N GLY A 82 2.25 -1.60 18.07
CA GLY A 82 2.44 -1.36 19.51
C GLY A 82 3.62 -0.43 19.84
N ARG A 83 4.61 -0.32 18.94
CA ARG A 83 5.70 0.67 19.06
C ARG A 83 5.38 2.02 18.41
N ALA A 84 4.38 2.08 17.54
CA ALA A 84 4.05 3.29 16.82
C ALA A 84 3.45 4.35 17.75
N THR A 85 3.72 5.61 17.45
CA THR A 85 3.19 6.78 18.17
C THR A 85 2.65 7.79 17.16
N GLU A 86 2.18 8.95 17.63
CA GLU A 86 1.76 10.05 16.74
C GLU A 86 2.93 10.63 15.90
N THR A 87 4.18 10.38 16.30
CA THR A 87 5.39 10.95 15.69
C THR A 87 6.40 9.89 15.24
N ASP A 88 6.10 8.61 15.45
CA ASP A 88 6.98 7.50 15.09
C ASP A 88 6.17 6.36 14.46
N PRO A 89 6.53 5.88 13.25
CA PRO A 89 5.84 4.76 12.64
C PRO A 89 6.10 3.41 13.36
N GLY A 90 7.00 3.33 14.34
CA GLY A 90 7.31 2.13 15.13
C GLY A 90 8.33 1.20 14.47
N CYS A 91 8.90 1.62 13.34
CA CYS A 91 9.89 0.89 12.53
C CYS A 91 10.75 1.86 11.70
N ALA A 92 11.87 1.35 11.16
CA ALA A 92 12.84 2.18 10.45
C ALA A 92 12.55 2.32 8.95
N ASN A 93 11.86 1.34 8.36
CA ASN A 93 11.55 1.31 6.94
C ASN A 93 10.16 0.73 6.69
N SER A 94 9.47 1.17 5.63
CA SER A 94 8.16 0.58 5.29
C SER A 94 8.24 -0.92 5.01
N ASN A 95 9.39 -1.45 4.55
CA ASN A 95 9.57 -2.90 4.35
C ASN A 95 9.40 -3.72 5.63
N ASP A 96 9.65 -3.14 6.81
CA ASP A 96 9.39 -3.81 8.09
C ASP A 96 7.90 -4.15 8.26
N ILE A 97 7.03 -3.37 7.62
CA ILE A 97 5.57 -3.53 7.57
C ILE A 97 5.13 -4.30 6.33
N MET A 98 5.65 -3.92 5.15
CA MET A 98 5.21 -4.46 3.87
C MET A 98 5.64 -5.91 3.68
N VAL A 99 6.87 -6.30 4.00
CA VAL A 99 7.30 -7.70 3.78
C VAL A 99 6.41 -8.72 4.54
N PRO A 100 6.05 -8.52 5.82
CA PRO A 100 5.08 -9.38 6.52
C PRO A 100 3.71 -9.47 5.85
N GLY A 101 3.27 -8.47 5.09
CA GLY A 101 1.98 -8.54 4.41
C GLY A 101 1.94 -9.50 3.21
N LEU A 102 3.09 -9.99 2.74
CA LEU A 102 3.15 -10.96 1.64
C LEU A 102 2.48 -12.29 1.98
N SER A 103 2.44 -12.69 3.26
CA SER A 103 1.66 -13.87 3.68
C SER A 103 0.17 -13.73 3.40
N GLY A 104 -0.38 -12.51 3.53
CA GLY A 104 -1.77 -12.22 3.13
C GLY A 104 -1.94 -12.19 1.60
N PHE A 105 -0.91 -11.74 0.87
CA PHE A 105 -0.92 -11.67 -0.59
C PHE A 105 -0.98 -13.05 -1.28
N LYS A 106 -0.59 -14.13 -0.58
CA LYS A 106 -0.69 -15.51 -1.09
C LYS A 106 -2.07 -15.91 -1.61
N VAL A 107 -3.15 -15.30 -1.12
CA VAL A 107 -4.50 -15.52 -1.66
C VAL A 107 -4.55 -15.26 -3.17
N TYR A 108 -3.82 -14.24 -3.67
CA TYR A 108 -3.74 -13.97 -5.10
C TYR A 108 -2.85 -14.97 -5.81
N GLU A 109 -1.71 -15.35 -5.23
CA GLU A 109 -0.81 -16.34 -5.85
C GLU A 109 -1.50 -17.70 -6.04
N ILE A 110 -2.36 -18.10 -5.09
CA ILE A 110 -3.09 -19.36 -5.11
C ILE A 110 -4.29 -19.28 -6.06
N PHE A 111 -5.17 -18.29 -5.90
CA PHE A 111 -6.46 -18.27 -6.61
C PHE A 111 -6.41 -17.54 -7.95
N HIS A 112 -5.43 -16.68 -8.22
CA HIS A 112 -5.38 -15.93 -9.48
C HIS A 112 -5.23 -16.82 -10.73
N PRO A 113 -4.32 -17.83 -10.77
CA PRO A 113 -4.24 -18.72 -11.92
C PRO A 113 -5.55 -19.49 -12.15
N ILE A 114 -6.23 -19.89 -11.07
CA ILE A 114 -7.52 -20.58 -11.09
C ILE A 114 -8.62 -19.64 -11.61
N TYR A 115 -8.61 -18.38 -11.17
CA TYR A 115 -9.54 -17.35 -11.60
C TYR A 115 -9.45 -17.07 -13.10
N VAL A 116 -8.24 -16.95 -13.65
CA VAL A 116 -8.02 -16.76 -15.09
C VAL A 116 -8.59 -17.92 -15.90
N ARG A 117 -8.36 -19.16 -15.45
CA ARG A 117 -8.94 -20.36 -16.09
C ARG A 117 -10.46 -20.37 -16.00
N ALA A 118 -11.03 -20.08 -14.83
CA ALA A 118 -12.48 -20.03 -14.64
C ALA A 118 -13.15 -18.96 -15.53
N LEU A 119 -12.53 -17.78 -15.69
CA LEU A 119 -13.02 -16.72 -16.58
C LEU A 119 -13.11 -17.19 -18.04
N SER A 120 -12.12 -17.98 -18.50
CA SER A 120 -12.11 -18.49 -19.88
C SER A 120 -13.25 -19.48 -20.17
N LEU A 121 -13.75 -20.17 -19.13
CA LEU A 121 -14.82 -21.17 -19.25
C LEU A 121 -16.21 -20.57 -18.99
N ALA A 122 -16.37 -19.81 -17.91
CA ALA A 122 -17.66 -19.28 -17.47
C ALA A 122 -17.98 -17.88 -18.00
N GLY A 123 -17.03 -17.24 -18.71
CA GLY A 123 -17.10 -15.85 -19.13
C GLY A 123 -16.82 -14.87 -17.98
N GLY A 124 -16.76 -13.57 -18.28
CA GLY A 124 -16.63 -12.54 -17.22
C GLY A 124 -15.64 -11.38 -17.49
N GLY A 125 -15.14 -11.21 -18.71
CA GLY A 125 -14.22 -10.12 -19.05
C GLY A 125 -12.74 -10.52 -18.92
N ALA A 126 -11.84 -9.53 -18.94
CA ALA A 126 -10.40 -9.76 -18.88
C ALA A 126 -9.89 -9.70 -17.43
N ALA A 127 -9.07 -10.68 -17.04
CA ALA A 127 -8.41 -10.67 -15.74
C ALA A 127 -7.33 -9.57 -15.66
N VAL A 128 -7.23 -8.91 -14.50
CA VAL A 128 -6.05 -8.11 -14.16
C VAL A 128 -4.85 -9.06 -14.02
N ALA A 129 -3.69 -8.71 -14.56
CA ALA A 129 -2.49 -9.55 -14.45
C ALA A 129 -2.00 -9.63 -12.99
N LEU A 130 -1.51 -10.79 -12.56
CA LEU A 130 -0.94 -10.96 -11.21
C LEU A 130 0.24 -10.00 -10.96
N THR A 131 1.04 -9.74 -11.99
CA THR A 131 2.15 -8.78 -11.94
C THR A 131 1.69 -7.35 -11.67
N GLU A 132 0.49 -6.97 -12.12
CA GLU A 132 -0.10 -5.67 -11.80
C GLU A 132 -0.56 -5.61 -10.35
N LEU A 133 -1.14 -6.70 -9.82
CA LEU A 133 -1.49 -6.77 -8.39
C LEU A 133 -0.25 -6.68 -7.50
N GLN A 134 0.84 -7.36 -7.89
CA GLN A 134 2.14 -7.26 -7.22
C GLN A 134 2.69 -5.83 -7.30
N ARG A 135 2.66 -5.21 -8.48
CA ARG A 135 3.11 -3.82 -8.66
C ARG A 135 2.35 -2.85 -7.75
N LEU A 136 1.02 -2.99 -7.65
CA LEU A 136 0.17 -2.18 -6.76
C LEU A 136 0.48 -2.45 -5.28
N TYR A 137 0.82 -3.69 -4.94
CA TYR A 137 1.25 -4.04 -3.59
C TYR A 137 2.54 -3.32 -3.19
N HIS A 138 3.56 -3.43 -4.03
CA HIS A 138 4.93 -2.94 -3.78
C HIS A 138 5.10 -1.42 -3.95
N GLU A 139 4.05 -0.68 -4.30
CA GLU A 139 4.13 0.77 -4.54
C GLU A 139 4.62 1.59 -3.33
N GLN A 140 4.45 1.07 -2.10
CA GLN A 140 4.87 1.73 -0.86
C GLN A 140 6.13 1.12 -0.22
N ASP A 141 6.87 0.30 -0.95
CA ASP A 141 8.11 -0.30 -0.45
C ASP A 141 9.23 0.73 -0.33
N ASN A 142 10.21 0.41 0.52
CA ASN A 142 11.47 1.15 0.68
C ASN A 142 11.33 2.62 1.14
N ILE A 143 10.28 2.99 1.85
CA ILE A 143 10.16 4.33 2.44
C ILE A 143 11.07 4.41 3.68
N PRO A 144 12.10 5.28 3.70
CA PRO A 144 13.12 5.29 4.74
C PRO A 144 12.70 6.17 5.94
N PHE A 145 11.82 5.63 6.79
CA PHE A 145 11.28 6.38 7.94
C PHE A 145 12.36 6.91 8.89
N ASN A 146 13.46 6.19 9.05
CA ASN A 146 14.61 6.62 9.85
C ASN A 146 15.28 7.90 9.30
N LEU A 147 15.37 8.05 7.97
CA LEU A 147 15.96 9.24 7.36
C LEU A 147 15.06 10.46 7.56
N PHE A 148 13.73 10.31 7.42
CA PHE A 148 12.79 11.39 7.72
C PHE A 148 12.83 11.79 9.20
N LYS A 149 13.01 10.82 10.11
CA LYS A 149 13.22 11.10 11.54
C LYS A 149 14.49 11.93 11.76
N ALA A 150 15.61 11.52 11.17
CA ALA A 150 16.87 12.26 11.26
C ALA A 150 16.75 13.70 10.72
N SER A 151 16.08 13.88 9.57
CA SER A 151 15.83 15.23 9.03
C SER A 151 14.94 16.07 9.94
N ALA A 152 13.95 15.48 10.62
CA ALA A 152 13.13 16.20 11.59
C ALA A 152 13.94 16.63 12.83
N ASP A 153 14.85 15.78 13.29
CA ASP A 153 15.77 16.10 14.39
C ASP A 153 16.70 17.26 13.99
N GLU A 154 17.21 17.27 12.77
CA GLU A 154 18.02 18.37 12.22
C GLU A 154 17.26 19.69 12.16
N LEU A 155 16.02 19.69 11.65
CA LEU A 155 15.16 20.89 11.63
C LEU A 155 14.93 21.44 13.04
N THR A 156 14.65 20.56 13.99
CA THR A 156 14.45 20.93 15.41
C THR A 156 15.72 21.51 16.03
N ALA A 157 16.88 20.93 15.71
CA ALA A 157 18.18 21.43 16.17
C ALA A 157 18.47 22.84 15.62
N VAL A 158 18.18 23.10 14.34
CA VAL A 158 18.30 24.45 13.74
C VAL A 158 17.41 25.45 14.45
N GLY A 159 16.12 25.12 14.68
CA GLY A 159 15.21 25.99 15.42
C GLY A 159 15.71 26.31 16.84
N THR A 160 16.29 25.32 17.51
CA THR A 160 16.89 25.49 18.84
C THR A 160 18.12 26.40 18.82
N ALA A 161 19.00 26.23 17.82
CA ALA A 161 20.20 27.06 17.66
C ALA A 161 19.84 28.54 17.34
N ILE A 162 18.81 28.77 16.52
CA ILE A 162 18.30 30.12 16.22
C ILE A 162 17.75 30.77 17.48
N ALA A 163 16.93 30.05 18.26
CA ALA A 163 16.36 30.57 19.51
C ALA A 163 17.45 30.93 20.53
N GLY A 164 18.46 30.05 20.71
CA GLY A 164 19.59 30.32 21.60
C GLY A 164 20.40 31.54 21.15
N SER A 165 20.72 31.63 19.86
CA SER A 165 21.43 32.79 19.29
C SER A 165 20.65 34.10 19.49
N ALA A 166 19.33 34.06 19.33
CA ALA A 166 18.46 35.22 19.56
C ALA A 166 18.47 35.68 21.02
N GLN A 167 18.46 34.73 21.97
CA GLN A 167 18.57 35.02 23.40
C GLN A 167 19.92 35.67 23.74
N ASP A 168 21.02 35.15 23.19
CA ASP A 168 22.36 35.71 23.41
C ASP A 168 22.49 37.15 22.87
N VAL A 169 21.98 37.40 21.66
CA VAL A 169 21.94 38.74 21.06
C VAL A 169 21.08 39.68 21.90
N SER A 170 19.90 39.23 22.33
CA SER A 170 19.00 40.02 23.18
C SER A 170 19.64 40.38 24.52
N GLY A 171 20.35 39.44 25.16
CA GLY A 171 21.08 39.69 26.40
C GLY A 171 22.21 40.71 26.24
N LYS A 172 23.02 40.60 25.17
CA LYS A 172 24.11 41.56 24.88
C LYS A 172 23.59 42.96 24.57
N LEU A 173 22.49 43.05 23.80
CA LEU A 173 21.85 44.33 23.49
C LEU A 173 21.18 44.93 24.71
N GLY A 174 20.51 44.14 25.55
CA GLY A 174 19.92 44.58 26.81
C GLY A 174 20.96 45.22 27.74
N ASN A 175 22.15 44.61 27.86
CA ASN A 175 23.26 45.19 28.62
C ASN A 175 23.76 46.52 28.02
N SER A 176 23.85 46.60 26.69
CA SER A 176 24.36 47.78 25.98
C SER A 176 23.37 48.95 25.96
N LEU A 177 22.07 48.66 25.86
CA LEU A 177 20.98 49.64 25.82
C LEU A 177 20.49 50.02 27.24
N GLY A 178 20.93 49.31 28.27
CA GLY A 178 20.45 49.46 29.64
C GLY A 178 20.74 50.83 30.27
N THR A 179 21.81 51.50 29.84
CA THR A 179 22.21 52.82 30.35
C THR A 179 21.95 53.97 29.38
N TRP A 180 21.40 53.69 28.19
CA TRP A 180 21.12 54.69 27.17
C TRP A 180 19.68 55.20 27.30
N GLU A 181 19.48 56.50 27.44
CA GLU A 181 18.16 57.11 27.63
C GLU A 181 17.77 58.06 26.48
N GLY A 182 16.47 58.33 26.36
CA GLY A 182 15.88 59.23 25.36
C GLY A 182 15.20 58.50 24.20
N ALA A 183 14.52 59.27 23.35
CA ALA A 183 13.68 58.74 22.27
C ALA A 183 14.42 57.80 21.30
N ALA A 184 15.71 58.05 21.04
CA ALA A 184 16.54 57.17 20.22
C ALA A 184 16.81 55.81 20.88
N ALA A 185 16.98 55.78 22.21
CA ALA A 185 17.14 54.54 22.96
C ALA A 185 15.84 53.72 22.94
N ASP A 186 14.68 54.38 23.04
CA ASP A 186 13.38 53.71 22.97
C ASP A 186 13.10 53.12 21.59
N GLN A 187 13.47 53.82 20.51
CA GLN A 187 13.42 53.29 19.15
C GLN A 187 14.34 52.07 18.97
N ALA A 188 15.55 52.12 19.52
CA ALA A 188 16.49 51.00 19.46
C ALA A 188 15.96 49.76 20.20
N ARG A 189 15.36 49.95 21.39
CA ARG A 189 14.70 48.87 22.16
C ARG A 189 13.51 48.29 21.40
N ALA A 190 12.68 49.13 20.78
CA ALA A 190 11.54 48.69 19.99
C ALA A 190 11.99 47.85 18.77
N TYR A 191 13.03 48.29 18.06
CA TYR A 191 13.63 47.52 16.97
C TYR A 191 14.18 46.18 17.44
N GLN A 192 14.95 46.18 18.54
CA GLN A 192 15.52 44.97 19.13
C GLN A 192 14.44 43.96 19.55
N LYS A 193 13.34 44.45 20.16
CA LYS A 193 12.19 43.60 20.48
C LYS A 193 11.57 43.00 19.22
N ALA A 194 11.28 43.82 18.21
CA ALA A 194 10.71 43.34 16.95
C ALA A 194 11.62 42.30 16.27
N TYR A 195 12.92 42.55 16.24
CA TYR A 195 13.90 41.61 15.68
C TYR A 195 13.90 40.27 16.44
N SER A 196 13.85 40.32 17.77
CA SER A 196 13.78 39.13 18.62
C SER A 196 12.49 38.33 18.38
N ASP A 197 11.35 39.03 18.32
CA ASP A 197 10.04 38.41 18.04
C ASP A 197 10.04 37.70 16.66
N LYS A 198 10.56 38.37 15.62
CA LYS A 198 10.66 37.79 14.26
C LYS A 198 11.65 36.63 14.19
N THR A 199 12.77 36.69 14.90
CA THR A 199 13.71 35.57 15.00
C THR A 199 13.09 34.37 15.72
N GLY A 200 12.27 34.63 16.74
CA GLY A 200 11.45 33.61 17.40
C GLY A 200 10.48 32.92 16.44
N GLN A 201 9.85 33.68 15.53
CA GLN A 201 8.98 33.10 14.49
C GLN A 201 9.74 32.14 13.56
N VAL A 202 10.98 32.48 13.19
CA VAL A 202 11.83 31.59 12.38
C VAL A 202 12.16 30.31 13.16
N ALA A 203 12.60 30.44 14.41
CA ALA A 203 12.93 29.29 15.26
C ALA A 203 11.74 28.32 15.41
N GLU A 204 10.55 28.85 15.69
CA GLU A 204 9.34 28.05 15.83
C GLU A 204 8.90 27.43 14.51
N ALA A 205 9.08 28.11 13.37
CA ALA A 205 8.80 27.53 12.06
C ALA A 205 9.65 26.27 11.78
N PHE A 206 10.94 26.30 12.13
CA PHE A 206 11.82 25.13 11.99
C PHE A 206 11.39 23.96 12.89
N LYS A 207 11.07 24.23 14.16
CA LYS A 207 10.56 23.18 15.07
C LYS A 207 9.23 22.60 14.59
N ALA A 208 8.30 23.45 14.17
CA ALA A 208 7.01 23.03 13.64
C ALA A 208 7.15 22.20 12.36
N ALA A 209 8.13 22.52 11.50
CA ALA A 209 8.45 21.71 10.33
C ALA A 209 9.01 20.33 10.74
N GLY A 210 9.90 20.26 11.74
CA GLY A 210 10.37 19.00 12.30
C GLY A 210 9.23 18.13 12.84
N ASP A 211 8.38 18.69 13.70
CA ASP A 211 7.21 18.00 14.25
C ASP A 211 6.22 17.55 13.16
N GLY A 212 5.98 18.41 12.17
CA GLY A 212 5.13 18.11 11.02
C GLY A 212 5.66 16.95 10.20
N LEU A 213 6.98 16.88 10.00
CA LEU A 213 7.63 15.78 9.29
C LEU A 213 7.49 14.46 10.07
N LEU A 214 7.71 14.46 11.39
CA LEU A 214 7.52 13.27 12.23
C LEU A 214 6.09 12.73 12.17
N ARG A 215 5.08 13.61 12.28
CA ARG A 215 3.66 13.21 12.20
C ARG A 215 3.28 12.68 10.83
N THR A 216 3.84 13.27 9.78
CA THR A 216 3.65 12.80 8.40
C THR A 216 4.25 11.41 8.23
N ASN A 217 5.47 11.21 8.72
CA ASN A 217 6.17 9.94 8.72
C ASN A 217 5.37 8.84 9.46
N ALA A 218 4.85 9.14 10.65
CA ALA A 218 4.00 8.24 11.42
C ALA A 218 2.70 7.88 10.67
N SER A 219 2.07 8.86 10.01
CA SER A 219 0.86 8.66 9.20
C SER A 219 1.12 7.76 8.00
N VAL A 220 2.24 7.96 7.29
CA VAL A 220 2.63 7.09 6.17
C VAL A 220 2.83 5.64 6.64
N GLY A 221 3.53 5.44 7.76
CA GLY A 221 3.68 4.11 8.36
C GLY A 221 2.33 3.48 8.74
N LYS A 222 1.40 4.26 9.28
CA LYS A 222 0.04 3.80 9.58
C LYS A 222 -0.71 3.34 8.33
N PHE A 223 -0.70 4.11 7.24
CA PHE A 223 -1.39 3.72 6.01
C PHE A 223 -0.80 2.47 5.36
N CYS A 224 0.52 2.25 5.48
CA CYS A 224 1.16 1.00 5.07
C CYS A 224 0.65 -0.18 5.92
N ARG A 225 0.54 -0.01 7.24
CA ARG A 225 -0.02 -1.05 8.13
C ARG A 225 -1.46 -1.37 7.81
N GLU A 226 -2.33 -0.38 7.62
CA GLU A 226 -3.75 -0.61 7.32
C GLU A 226 -3.95 -1.42 6.02
N LYS A 227 -3.10 -1.19 5.00
CA LYS A 227 -3.07 -1.99 3.77
C LYS A 227 -2.70 -3.46 4.05
N VAL A 228 -1.66 -3.68 4.85
CA VAL A 228 -1.19 -5.02 5.24
C VAL A 228 -2.21 -5.74 6.11
N GLU A 229 -2.79 -5.06 7.10
CA GLU A 229 -3.83 -5.58 7.98
C GLU A 229 -5.08 -5.98 7.19
N TRP A 230 -5.45 -5.21 6.16
CA TRP A 230 -6.55 -5.58 5.27
C TRP A 230 -6.26 -6.90 4.55
N LEU A 231 -5.08 -7.07 3.97
CA LEU A 231 -4.69 -8.32 3.31
C LEU A 231 -4.69 -9.49 4.28
N GLN A 232 -4.11 -9.30 5.47
CA GLN A 232 -4.03 -10.35 6.48
C GLN A 232 -5.43 -10.76 6.97
N LYS A 233 -6.33 -9.79 7.15
CA LYS A 233 -7.71 -10.02 7.58
C LYS A 233 -8.54 -10.77 6.53
N TRP A 234 -8.34 -10.48 5.25
CA TRP A 234 -9.13 -11.04 4.17
C TRP A 234 -8.44 -12.21 3.45
N TYR A 235 -7.30 -12.66 3.94
CA TYR A 235 -6.71 -13.92 3.54
C TYR A 235 -7.70 -15.06 3.78
N THR A 236 -7.81 -15.95 2.81
CA THR A 236 -8.58 -17.19 2.93
C THR A 236 -7.91 -18.27 2.10
N ASP A 237 -8.04 -19.51 2.55
CA ASP A 237 -7.67 -20.71 1.80
C ASP A 237 -8.88 -21.38 1.12
N LYS A 238 -10.07 -20.77 1.24
CA LYS A 238 -11.34 -21.25 0.70
C LYS A 238 -12.22 -20.10 0.17
N VAL A 239 -12.99 -20.39 -0.86
CA VAL A 239 -14.06 -19.51 -1.36
C VAL A 239 -15.40 -20.22 -1.13
N GLY A 240 -16.22 -19.64 -0.25
CA GLY A 240 -17.28 -20.41 0.40
C GLY A 240 -16.65 -21.58 1.18
N ASP A 241 -17.11 -22.80 0.92
CA ASP A 241 -16.56 -24.02 1.52
C ASP A 241 -15.53 -24.74 0.62
N ALA A 242 -15.27 -24.23 -0.58
CA ALA A 242 -14.41 -24.85 -1.57
C ALA A 242 -12.96 -24.38 -1.44
N THR A 243 -12.02 -25.32 -1.32
CA THR A 243 -10.58 -25.04 -1.38
C THR A 243 -10.14 -24.77 -2.84
N ALA A 244 -8.95 -24.20 -3.04
CA ALA A 244 -8.36 -24.07 -4.38
C ALA A 244 -8.40 -25.38 -5.19
N GLN A 245 -8.15 -26.52 -4.53
CA GLN A 245 -8.20 -27.84 -5.17
C GLN A 245 -9.62 -28.22 -5.60
N ASP A 246 -10.61 -27.93 -4.77
CA ASP A 246 -12.02 -28.17 -5.10
C ASP A 246 -12.46 -27.32 -6.28
N ILE A 247 -11.99 -26.07 -6.36
CA ILE A 247 -12.29 -25.18 -7.48
C ILE A 247 -11.63 -25.69 -8.77
N GLU A 248 -10.39 -26.19 -8.71
CA GLU A 248 -9.77 -26.83 -9.88
C GLU A 248 -10.51 -28.08 -10.36
N ARG A 249 -11.04 -28.88 -9.42
CA ARG A 249 -11.92 -30.02 -9.74
C ARG A 249 -13.22 -29.54 -10.41
N ILE A 250 -13.84 -28.48 -9.90
CA ILE A 250 -15.04 -27.87 -10.51
C ILE A 250 -14.72 -27.32 -11.91
N ILE A 251 -13.55 -26.73 -12.13
CA ILE A 251 -13.08 -26.32 -13.47
C ILE A 251 -13.01 -27.51 -14.42
N ARG A 252 -12.49 -28.67 -13.98
CA ARG A 252 -12.48 -29.90 -14.79
C ARG A 252 -13.89 -30.44 -15.08
N ILE A 253 -14.83 -30.25 -14.16
CA ILE A 253 -16.24 -30.59 -14.43
C ILE A 253 -16.81 -29.64 -15.49
N ALA A 254 -16.55 -28.34 -15.36
CA ALA A 254 -17.01 -27.31 -16.30
C ALA A 254 -16.42 -27.46 -17.72
N ASP A 255 -15.17 -27.89 -17.84
CA ASP A 255 -14.52 -28.14 -19.13
C ASP A 255 -14.83 -29.55 -19.70
N GLY A 256 -15.30 -30.49 -18.87
CA GLY A 256 -15.64 -31.86 -19.26
C GLY A 256 -14.50 -32.86 -19.24
N SER A 257 -13.32 -32.46 -18.77
CA SER A 257 -12.17 -33.33 -18.56
C SER A 257 -12.16 -33.99 -17.17
N CYS A 258 -13.27 -33.89 -16.42
CA CYS A 258 -13.39 -34.44 -15.08
C CYS A 258 -13.32 -35.97 -15.06
N SER A 259 -12.68 -36.48 -14.01
CA SER A 259 -12.84 -37.85 -13.56
C SER A 259 -14.10 -38.01 -12.70
N GLN A 260 -14.55 -39.25 -12.53
CA GLN A 260 -15.63 -39.58 -11.60
C GLN A 260 -15.30 -39.19 -10.15
N ASN A 261 -14.01 -39.21 -9.78
CA ASN A 261 -13.55 -38.73 -8.47
C ASN A 261 -13.73 -37.22 -8.31
N ASP A 262 -13.42 -36.43 -9.35
CA ASP A 262 -13.65 -34.98 -9.33
C ASP A 262 -15.15 -34.68 -9.05
N ILE A 263 -16.05 -35.45 -9.69
CA ILE A 263 -17.49 -35.34 -9.47
C ILE A 263 -17.85 -35.69 -8.02
N ILE A 264 -17.42 -36.85 -7.50
CA ILE A 264 -17.71 -37.29 -6.13
C ILE A 264 -17.30 -36.22 -5.10
N HIS A 265 -16.12 -35.63 -5.27
CA HIS A 265 -15.61 -34.63 -4.33
C HIS A 265 -16.36 -33.29 -4.41
N CYS A 266 -16.81 -32.91 -5.61
CA CYS A 266 -17.38 -31.59 -5.84
C CYS A 266 -18.91 -31.56 -5.92
N ILE A 267 -19.58 -32.71 -5.99
CA ILE A 267 -21.04 -32.80 -6.10
C ILE A 267 -21.76 -32.08 -4.95
N LYS A 268 -21.14 -32.03 -3.77
CA LYS A 268 -21.65 -31.30 -2.60
C LYS A 268 -21.83 -29.79 -2.84
N PHE A 269 -21.02 -29.20 -3.72
CA PHE A 269 -21.06 -27.78 -4.08
C PHE A 269 -22.04 -27.47 -5.20
N LEU A 270 -22.43 -28.47 -6.00
CA LEU A 270 -23.38 -28.33 -7.10
C LEU A 270 -24.84 -28.37 -6.59
N SER A 271 -25.79 -28.12 -7.49
CA SER A 271 -27.21 -28.03 -7.13
C SER A 271 -27.79 -29.40 -6.73
N ILE A 272 -29.01 -29.37 -6.20
CA ILE A 272 -29.75 -30.60 -5.87
C ILE A 272 -30.00 -31.47 -7.11
N ASP A 273 -30.16 -30.88 -8.29
CA ASP A 273 -30.40 -31.61 -9.53
C ASP A 273 -29.15 -32.41 -9.94
N ALA A 274 -27.95 -31.85 -9.77
CA ALA A 274 -26.71 -32.61 -9.97
C ALA A 274 -26.57 -33.75 -8.96
N LYS A 275 -26.92 -33.50 -7.69
CA LYS A 275 -26.87 -34.54 -6.63
C LYS A 275 -27.84 -35.68 -6.94
N ASN A 276 -29.04 -35.37 -7.43
CA ASN A 276 -30.02 -36.37 -7.83
C ASN A 276 -29.53 -37.18 -9.03
N ALA A 277 -29.05 -36.52 -10.10
CA ALA A 277 -28.49 -37.21 -11.26
C ALA A 277 -27.33 -38.15 -10.87
N PHE A 278 -26.44 -37.71 -9.98
CA PHE A 278 -25.36 -38.56 -9.45
C PHE A 278 -25.88 -39.77 -8.66
N ASN A 279 -26.92 -39.60 -7.84
CA ASN A 279 -27.49 -40.68 -7.05
C ASN A 279 -28.30 -41.68 -7.89
N ASP A 280 -29.01 -41.21 -8.91
CA ASP A 280 -29.85 -42.02 -9.79
C ASP A 280 -29.01 -42.97 -10.66
N ASP A 281 -27.82 -42.53 -11.09
CA ASP A 281 -26.85 -43.33 -11.83
C ASP A 281 -25.92 -44.16 -10.92
N TRP A 282 -26.21 -44.27 -9.62
CA TRP A 282 -25.39 -44.99 -8.63
C TRP A 282 -23.91 -44.53 -8.61
N GLY A 283 -23.67 -43.28 -9.02
CA GLY A 283 -22.35 -42.71 -9.20
C GLY A 283 -21.67 -43.05 -10.53
N ASP A 284 -22.22 -43.94 -11.36
CA ASP A 284 -21.69 -44.32 -12.69
C ASP A 284 -22.20 -43.40 -13.81
N ILE A 285 -21.80 -42.13 -13.69
CA ILE A 285 -22.26 -41.05 -14.56
C ILE A 285 -21.69 -41.19 -15.98
N ASP A 286 -22.59 -41.22 -16.95
CA ASP A 286 -22.22 -41.19 -18.37
C ASP A 286 -21.88 -39.76 -18.87
N GLN A 287 -21.32 -39.69 -20.08
CA GLN A 287 -20.91 -38.40 -20.67
C GLN A 287 -22.12 -37.47 -20.92
N SER A 288 -23.32 -38.02 -21.13
CA SER A 288 -24.52 -37.21 -21.38
C SER A 288 -24.97 -36.48 -20.12
N THR A 289 -24.95 -37.14 -18.96
CA THR A 289 -25.22 -36.53 -17.65
C THR A 289 -24.14 -35.49 -17.30
N ILE A 290 -22.87 -35.74 -17.63
CA ILE A 290 -21.82 -34.72 -17.47
C ILE A 290 -22.14 -33.47 -18.30
N ASP A 291 -22.47 -33.67 -19.58
CA ASP A 291 -22.63 -32.56 -20.53
C ASP A 291 -23.91 -31.75 -20.31
N GLU A 292 -25.02 -32.41 -20.00
CA GLU A 292 -26.34 -31.78 -19.89
C GLU A 292 -26.65 -31.29 -18.47
N VAL A 293 -26.08 -31.92 -17.43
CA VAL A 293 -26.43 -31.62 -16.03
C VAL A 293 -25.25 -31.02 -15.27
N LEU A 294 -24.08 -31.69 -15.26
CA LEU A 294 -22.99 -31.28 -14.38
C LEU A 294 -22.22 -30.07 -14.89
N LYS A 295 -21.87 -30.03 -16.18
CA LYS A 295 -21.15 -28.91 -16.82
C LYS A 295 -21.88 -27.58 -16.61
N PRO A 296 -23.17 -27.42 -16.95
CA PRO A 296 -23.87 -26.14 -16.76
C PRO A 296 -23.89 -25.68 -15.30
N GLN A 297 -24.01 -26.62 -14.36
CA GLN A 297 -24.03 -26.30 -12.93
C GLN A 297 -22.65 -25.94 -12.39
N ALA A 298 -21.59 -26.60 -12.85
CA ALA A 298 -20.21 -26.24 -12.51
C ALA A 298 -19.88 -24.85 -13.06
N VAL A 299 -20.27 -24.54 -14.29
CA VAL A 299 -20.13 -23.20 -14.89
C VAL A 299 -20.89 -22.15 -14.08
N ALA A 300 -22.14 -22.44 -13.68
CA ALA A 300 -22.93 -21.54 -12.84
C ALA A 300 -22.27 -21.30 -11.48
N TRP A 301 -21.78 -22.35 -10.82
CA TRP A 301 -21.07 -22.21 -9.54
C TRP A 301 -19.80 -21.37 -9.68
N LEU A 302 -19.00 -21.61 -10.72
CA LEU A 302 -17.80 -20.82 -11.00
C LEU A 302 -18.16 -19.35 -11.17
N LYS A 303 -19.23 -19.03 -11.91
CA LYS A 303 -19.68 -17.67 -12.16
C LYS A 303 -20.20 -16.97 -10.89
N ASP A 304 -21.17 -17.60 -10.22
CA ASP A 304 -21.97 -16.95 -9.20
C ASP A 304 -21.30 -16.96 -7.81
N VAL A 305 -20.38 -17.91 -7.58
CA VAL A 305 -19.66 -18.05 -6.32
C VAL A 305 -18.21 -17.59 -6.47
N PHE A 306 -17.42 -18.29 -7.27
CA PHE A 306 -15.97 -18.07 -7.30
C PHE A 306 -15.59 -16.76 -7.99
N LEU A 307 -16.02 -16.57 -9.25
CA LEU A 307 -15.69 -15.39 -10.04
C LEU A 307 -16.27 -14.12 -9.42
N ALA A 308 -17.51 -14.18 -8.93
CA ALA A 308 -18.15 -13.05 -8.24
C ALA A 308 -17.37 -12.64 -6.98
N TRP A 309 -17.00 -13.60 -6.12
CA TRP A 309 -16.26 -13.31 -4.91
C TRP A 309 -14.83 -12.83 -5.19
N PHE A 310 -14.07 -13.58 -5.99
CA PHE A 310 -12.65 -13.29 -6.22
C PHE A 310 -12.45 -12.03 -7.08
N GLY A 311 -13.33 -11.81 -8.06
CA GLY A 311 -13.37 -10.56 -8.82
C GLY A 311 -13.59 -9.37 -7.88
N LYS A 312 -14.56 -9.47 -6.95
CA LYS A 312 -14.79 -8.41 -5.97
C LYS A 312 -13.62 -8.23 -5.01
N HIS A 313 -12.96 -9.33 -4.65
CA HIS A 313 -11.77 -9.30 -3.79
C HIS A 313 -10.59 -8.59 -4.47
N ILE A 314 -10.36 -8.81 -5.77
CA ILE A 314 -9.38 -8.06 -6.57
C ILE A 314 -9.74 -6.56 -6.62
N GLU A 315 -10.99 -6.21 -6.94
CA GLU A 315 -11.44 -4.82 -6.99
C GLU A 315 -11.17 -4.08 -5.66
N ASN A 316 -11.54 -4.73 -4.55
CA ASN A 316 -11.34 -4.16 -3.22
C ASN A 316 -9.86 -3.98 -2.89
N PHE A 317 -8.99 -4.90 -3.31
CA PHE A 317 -7.56 -4.77 -3.12
C PHE A 317 -6.95 -3.63 -3.93
N GLN A 318 -7.33 -3.50 -5.21
CA GLN A 318 -6.91 -2.36 -6.02
C GLN A 318 -7.37 -1.04 -5.39
N LEU A 319 -8.59 -1.00 -4.85
CA LEU A 319 -9.11 0.16 -4.13
C LEU A 319 -8.32 0.46 -2.86
N VAL A 320 -7.97 -0.55 -2.06
CA VAL A 320 -7.11 -0.38 -0.87
C VAL A 320 -5.75 0.18 -1.27
N CYS A 321 -5.09 -0.39 -2.28
CA CYS A 321 -3.80 0.12 -2.78
C CYS A 321 -3.90 1.58 -3.23
N LYS A 322 -4.95 1.90 -4.01
CA LYS A 322 -5.22 3.27 -4.45
C LYS A 322 -5.41 4.22 -3.27
N ASN A 323 -6.26 3.85 -2.31
CA ASN A 323 -6.57 4.67 -1.14
C ASN A 323 -5.32 4.89 -0.28
N THR A 324 -4.48 3.87 -0.09
CA THR A 324 -3.20 3.99 0.62
C THR A 324 -2.29 4.99 -0.07
N ARG A 325 -2.11 4.88 -1.39
CA ARG A 325 -1.32 5.85 -2.17
C ARG A 325 -1.87 7.27 -2.03
N ASP A 326 -3.18 7.43 -2.21
CA ASP A 326 -3.83 8.74 -2.15
C ASP A 326 -3.74 9.35 -0.75
N ALA A 327 -3.82 8.54 0.31
CA ALA A 327 -3.65 8.96 1.70
C ALA A 327 -2.19 9.39 2.00
N ILE A 328 -1.20 8.64 1.52
CA ILE A 328 0.22 8.99 1.64
C ILE A 328 0.52 10.30 0.91
N ASN A 329 0.04 10.44 -0.33
CA ASN A 329 0.17 11.67 -1.09
C ASN A 329 -0.51 12.84 -0.38
N GLY A 330 -1.68 12.60 0.22
CA GLY A 330 -2.41 13.58 1.02
C GLY A 330 -1.62 14.03 2.25
N ALA A 331 -0.96 13.12 2.97
CA ALA A 331 -0.13 13.43 4.13
C ALA A 331 1.07 14.32 3.74
N TRP A 332 1.79 13.95 2.67
CA TRP A 332 2.91 14.77 2.17
C TRP A 332 2.46 16.13 1.64
N ARG A 333 1.31 16.20 0.97
CA ARG A 333 0.76 17.48 0.52
C ARG A 333 0.41 18.37 1.71
N ALA A 334 -0.25 17.83 2.74
CA ALA A 334 -0.60 18.59 3.94
C ALA A 334 0.64 19.11 4.68
N PHE A 335 1.74 18.32 4.71
CA PHE A 335 3.02 18.78 5.21
C PHE A 335 3.61 19.93 4.40
N ASN A 336 3.65 19.82 3.06
CA ASN A 336 4.16 20.89 2.21
C ASN A 336 3.30 22.16 2.32
N GLU A 337 1.98 22.03 2.43
CA GLU A 337 1.06 23.15 2.67
C GLU A 337 1.28 23.81 4.05
N SER A 338 1.66 23.05 5.08
CA SER A 338 1.95 23.63 6.40
C SER A 338 3.28 24.40 6.39
N VAL A 339 4.31 23.86 5.75
CA VAL A 339 5.60 24.54 5.55
C VAL A 339 5.43 25.77 4.66
N GLY A 340 4.61 25.70 3.61
CA GLY A 340 4.34 26.82 2.71
C GLY A 340 3.60 28.00 3.35
N LYS A 341 3.02 27.83 4.56
CA LYS A 341 2.41 28.92 5.33
C LYS A 341 3.43 29.70 6.18
N VAL A 342 4.67 29.21 6.28
CA VAL A 342 5.74 29.93 6.96
C VAL A 342 6.03 31.22 6.20
N VAL A 343 6.11 32.34 6.93
CA VAL A 343 6.42 33.65 6.34
C VAL A 343 7.82 33.61 5.75
N GLU A 344 7.93 33.83 4.43
CA GLU A 344 9.20 33.74 3.68
C GLU A 344 10.25 34.74 4.21
N ASN A 345 9.83 35.98 4.49
CA ASN A 345 10.69 36.98 5.11
C ASN A 345 9.98 37.66 6.31
N PRO A 346 10.12 37.11 7.53
CA PRO A 346 9.49 37.69 8.71
C PRO A 346 10.06 39.07 9.06
N PHE A 347 11.22 39.42 8.52
CA PHE A 347 11.92 40.69 8.76
C PHE A 347 11.59 41.79 7.75
N ALA A 348 10.70 41.55 6.77
CA ALA A 348 10.45 42.49 5.67
C ALA A 348 9.97 43.89 6.11
N ASP A 349 9.36 44.01 7.28
CA ASP A 349 8.87 45.28 7.85
C ASP A 349 9.76 45.82 8.98
N LEU A 350 10.88 45.16 9.25
CA LEU A 350 11.79 45.55 10.31
C LEU A 350 12.45 46.89 9.98
N GLY A 351 12.32 47.88 10.85
CA GLY A 351 12.93 49.20 10.66
C GLY A 351 12.17 50.14 9.71
N LYS A 352 11.00 49.74 9.20
CA LYS A 352 10.07 50.70 8.57
C LYS A 352 9.48 51.57 9.67
N THR A 353 9.84 52.85 9.70
CA THR A 353 9.13 53.84 10.52
C THR A 353 7.67 53.90 10.08
N PRO A 354 6.69 54.04 11.00
CA PRO A 354 5.34 54.46 10.61
C PRO A 354 5.46 55.71 9.74
N GLU A 355 4.61 55.87 8.72
CA GLU A 355 4.41 57.18 8.11
C GLU A 355 3.88 58.13 9.20
N THR A 356 4.78 58.78 9.93
CA THR A 356 4.43 59.89 10.79
C THR A 356 4.00 61.01 9.87
N GLY A 357 2.68 61.21 9.76
CA GLY A 357 2.11 62.45 9.25
C GLY A 357 2.85 63.63 9.90
N GLY A 358 3.35 64.52 9.05
CA GLY A 358 4.37 65.49 9.43
C GLY A 358 3.99 66.35 10.62
N GLU A 359 4.75 66.24 11.71
CA GLU A 359 4.95 67.35 12.61
C GLU A 359 6.13 68.18 12.08
N LYS A 360 5.82 69.42 11.73
CA LYS A 360 6.77 70.42 11.23
C LYS A 360 7.89 70.65 12.26
N PRO A 361 9.14 70.87 11.81
CA PRO A 361 10.19 71.37 12.69
C PRO A 361 9.79 72.76 13.24
N VAL A 362 9.94 72.95 14.55
CA VAL A 362 9.80 74.25 15.21
C VAL A 362 10.96 75.14 14.75
N GLU A 363 10.62 76.30 14.17
CA GLU A 363 11.58 77.34 13.76
C GLU A 363 12.46 77.80 14.93
N LYS A 364 13.77 77.77 14.73
CA LYS A 364 14.72 78.58 15.51
C LYS A 364 15.34 79.60 14.54
N GLY A 365 14.99 80.86 14.75
CA GLY A 365 15.34 81.97 13.86
C GLY A 365 16.84 82.26 13.77
N GLY A 366 17.22 82.87 12.65
CA GLY A 366 18.56 83.43 12.40
C GLY A 366 18.74 83.70 10.91
N GLY A 367 18.74 84.98 10.54
CA GLY A 367 18.57 85.45 9.16
C GLY A 367 19.75 85.23 8.21
N GLY A 368 19.41 85.30 6.92
CA GLY A 368 20.33 85.37 5.79
C GLY A 368 19.51 85.53 4.51
N LYS A 369 19.85 86.53 3.70
CA LYS A 369 19.08 87.09 2.59
C LYS A 369 19.48 86.45 1.25
N ASP A 370 18.61 86.64 0.25
CA ASP A 370 18.83 86.59 -1.21
C ASP A 370 18.82 85.19 -1.88
N THR A 371 18.29 84.92 -3.08
CA THR A 371 17.38 85.59 -4.04
C THR A 371 17.00 84.55 -5.12
N GLY A 372 15.74 84.55 -5.59
CA GLY A 372 15.29 84.06 -6.92
C GLY A 372 15.24 82.54 -7.16
N GLY A 373 14.31 81.95 -7.93
CA GLY A 373 13.17 82.46 -8.66
C GLY A 373 12.54 81.32 -9.50
N GLY A 374 11.21 81.38 -9.69
CA GLY A 374 10.52 80.90 -10.90
C GLY A 374 9.89 79.49 -10.91
N GLY A 375 8.55 79.44 -10.97
CA GLY A 375 7.73 78.26 -11.33
C GLY A 375 7.65 78.01 -12.87
N PRO A 376 6.59 77.39 -13.43
CA PRO A 376 5.35 76.90 -12.81
C PRO A 376 4.85 75.49 -13.25
N SER A 377 3.86 75.03 -12.46
CA SER A 377 2.72 74.14 -12.71
C SER A 377 2.31 73.77 -14.16
N SER A 378 1.93 72.49 -14.34
CA SER A 378 0.67 72.01 -14.96
C SER A 378 0.51 70.51 -14.61
N GLY A 379 -0.65 69.90 -14.34
CA GLY A 379 -2.05 70.32 -14.43
C GLY A 379 -2.86 69.24 -15.15
N GLY A 380 -3.80 68.60 -14.44
CA GLY A 380 -4.91 67.77 -14.98
C GLY A 380 -4.56 66.30 -15.24
N GLY A 381 -5.37 65.29 -14.90
CA GLY A 381 -6.82 65.19 -14.74
C GLY A 381 -7.29 63.99 -15.59
N GLY A 382 -7.99 63.01 -14.98
CA GLY A 382 -8.45 61.76 -15.63
C GLY A 382 -9.57 61.97 -16.67
N PRO A 383 -10.53 61.03 -16.90
CA PRO A 383 -10.67 59.63 -16.49
C PRO A 383 -11.16 58.67 -17.63
N SER A 384 -11.44 57.41 -17.26
CA SER A 384 -12.59 56.58 -17.71
C SER A 384 -12.50 55.55 -18.85
N SER A 385 -13.16 54.42 -18.57
CA SER A 385 -13.75 53.38 -19.43
C SER A 385 -12.77 52.42 -20.13
N GLY A 386 -13.00 51.12 -20.23
CA GLY A 386 -14.20 50.32 -20.00
C GLY A 386 -14.30 49.27 -21.12
N GLY A 387 -14.83 48.09 -20.80
CA GLY A 387 -15.44 47.21 -21.80
C GLY A 387 -14.59 46.01 -22.23
N GLY A 388 -15.10 44.83 -21.89
CA GLY A 388 -14.55 43.54 -22.28
C GLY A 388 -14.75 43.18 -23.74
N GLY A 389 -14.27 41.99 -24.11
CA GLY A 389 -14.47 41.42 -25.43
C GLY A 389 -13.82 40.05 -25.53
N GLN A 390 -14.67 39.03 -25.63
CA GLN A 390 -14.37 37.60 -25.67
C GLN A 390 -14.10 37.13 -27.12
N LYS A 391 -13.49 35.91 -27.21
CA LYS A 391 -13.46 34.94 -28.33
C LYS A 391 -12.37 35.13 -29.40
N PRO A 392 -11.97 34.06 -30.15
CA PRO A 392 -12.68 32.82 -30.53
C PRO A 392 -12.84 31.73 -29.47
#